data_AF-A0A959Q6K9-F1
#
_entry.id   AF-A0A959Q6K9-F1
#
_cell.length_a   1.000
_cell.length_b   1.000
_cell.length_c   1.000
_cell.angle_alpha   90.00
_cell.angle_beta   90.00
_cell.angle_gamma   90.00
#
_symmetry.space_group_name_H-M   'P 1'
#
loop_
_entity.id
_entity.type
_entity.pdbx_description
1 polymer ?
#
loop_
_entity_poly.entity_id
_entity_poly.type
_entity_poly.pdbx_seq_one_letter_code
_entity_poly.pdbx_strand_id
1 'polypeptide(L)'
;DYSFLREEFRRLGYTYSRKTLCTVRLSRKTFPGLPSYSLENLIRHFGIQVSDRHRAMADTLATTELFERILRSEESQEAIHKIVNLGIREALLPRSLSIERIHEIPDDCGVYYFHNQAGDVIYVGKSKNIQKRVAEHFAQKTQKADKLQQHVHDLSYELTGSELIALLLESHEIKRLRPAINRAQRLRSFPFLIHWYENTDGYLCLEATRSTAKNRKNLNLVSEYPRIANARAHLQTMVREFELCPKCCHLEPTGGGPCFSYHLKQCLGACAGKESAEAYNGRVQQAIERLSTVLDGSFLILDEGRESGERAVIRVEEGSYTGFGYLHESESDGSVQSWYDAVKTYPGNPETNRIIRRHLQQNKDLRVISL
;
A
#
# COMPACT_ATOMS: atom_id res chain seq x y z
N ASP A 1 13.89 -16.65 15.59
CA ASP A 1 15.35 -16.80 15.39
C ASP A 1 15.85 -16.03 14.18
N TYR A 2 15.44 -16.39 12.96
CA TYR A 2 15.92 -15.69 11.75
C TYR A 2 15.73 -14.16 11.81
N SER A 3 14.55 -13.69 12.24
CA SER A 3 14.27 -12.26 12.40
C SER A 3 15.18 -11.58 13.43
N PHE A 4 15.54 -12.28 14.50
CA PHE A 4 16.44 -11.79 15.54
C PHE A 4 17.87 -11.67 15.00
N LEU A 5 18.38 -12.72 14.35
CA LEU A 5 19.69 -12.66 13.70
C LEU A 5 19.74 -11.53 12.66
N ARG A 6 18.72 -11.45 11.80
CA ARG A 6 18.62 -10.39 10.79
C ARG A 6 18.67 -8.99 11.41
N GLU A 7 17.97 -8.78 12.52
CA GLU A 7 17.98 -7.50 13.24
C GLU A 7 19.36 -7.17 13.81
N GLU A 8 20.05 -8.13 14.41
CA GLU A 8 21.40 -7.92 14.94
C GLU A 8 22.43 -7.65 13.82
N PHE A 9 22.34 -8.35 12.69
CA PHE A 9 23.17 -8.02 11.51
C PHE A 9 22.85 -6.63 10.96
N ARG A 10 21.57 -6.23 10.92
CA ARG A 10 21.15 -4.90 10.49
C ARG A 10 21.71 -3.81 11.38
N ARG A 11 21.69 -4.00 12.71
CA ARG A 11 22.30 -3.07 13.68
C ARG A 11 23.79 -2.87 13.47
N LEU A 12 24.47 -3.87 12.91
CA LEU A 12 25.88 -3.82 12.55
C LEU A 12 26.12 -3.28 11.12
N GLY A 13 25.08 -2.85 10.41
CA GLY A 13 25.18 -2.33 9.04
C GLY A 13 25.26 -3.41 7.95
N TYR A 14 24.99 -4.68 8.28
CA TYR A 14 25.04 -5.78 7.33
C TYR A 14 23.64 -6.23 6.90
N THR A 15 23.50 -6.54 5.61
CA THR A 15 22.32 -7.27 5.11
C THR A 15 22.51 -8.76 5.36
N TYR A 16 21.63 -9.37 6.17
CA TYR A 16 21.62 -10.81 6.40
C TYR A 16 20.43 -11.46 5.71
N SER A 17 20.72 -12.25 4.67
CA SER A 17 19.74 -13.07 3.98
C SER A 17 20.17 -14.54 3.95
N ARG A 18 19.27 -15.45 4.26
CA ARG A 18 19.45 -16.90 4.09
C ARG A 18 18.19 -17.55 3.55
N LYS A 19 18.35 -18.63 2.77
CA LYS A 19 17.25 -19.53 2.45
C LYS A 19 16.73 -20.11 3.78
N THR A 20 15.44 -19.91 4.06
CA THR A 20 14.81 -20.39 5.30
C THR A 20 13.75 -21.43 5.00
N LEU A 21 13.53 -22.30 5.97
CA LEU A 21 12.52 -23.35 5.90
C LEU A 21 11.80 -23.40 7.24
N CYS A 22 10.47 -23.27 7.19
CA CYS A 22 9.64 -23.24 8.38
C CYS A 22 9.02 -24.62 8.63
N THR A 23 9.55 -25.33 9.63
CA THR A 23 9.09 -26.67 10.04
C THR A 23 7.62 -26.70 10.45
N VAL A 24 7.09 -25.63 11.04
CA VAL A 24 5.65 -25.50 11.34
C VAL A 24 4.81 -25.46 10.06
N ARG A 25 5.21 -24.68 9.06
CA ARG A 25 4.49 -24.62 7.76
C ARG A 25 4.55 -25.94 7.03
N LEU A 26 5.68 -26.64 7.11
CA LEU A 26 5.83 -27.98 6.55
C LEU A 26 4.97 -28.99 7.29
N SER A 27 4.99 -28.99 8.63
CA SER A 27 4.17 -29.89 9.45
C SER A 27 2.69 -29.76 9.12
N ARG A 28 2.18 -28.54 8.88
CA ARG A 28 0.79 -28.32 8.44
C ARG A 28 0.44 -28.98 7.12
N LYS A 29 1.40 -29.05 6.19
CA LYS A 29 1.20 -29.69 4.89
C LYS A 29 1.36 -31.21 4.99
N THR A 30 2.40 -31.67 5.68
CA THR A 30 2.73 -33.10 5.78
C THR A 30 1.79 -33.85 6.72
N PHE A 31 1.29 -33.20 7.77
CA PHE A 31 0.42 -33.81 8.79
C PHE A 31 -0.83 -32.94 8.98
N PRO A 32 -1.77 -32.90 8.01
CA PRO A 32 -2.97 -32.07 8.10
C PRO A 32 -3.92 -32.56 9.20
N GLY A 33 -4.75 -31.65 9.74
CA GLY A 33 -5.82 -32.00 10.68
C GLY A 33 -5.45 -31.99 12.16
N LEU A 34 -4.25 -31.55 12.53
CA LEU A 34 -3.88 -31.41 13.95
C LEU A 34 -4.55 -30.18 14.57
N PRO A 35 -4.95 -30.26 15.86
CA PRO A 35 -5.61 -29.15 16.56
C PRO A 35 -4.67 -27.94 16.77
N SER A 36 -3.36 -28.17 16.80
CA SER A 36 -2.36 -27.12 16.91
C SER A 36 -1.01 -27.56 16.36
N TYR A 37 -0.26 -26.60 15.82
CA TYR A 37 1.08 -26.79 15.22
C TYR A 37 2.15 -25.97 15.92
N SER A 38 1.95 -25.58 17.18
CA SER A 38 3.06 -25.06 17.98
C SER A 38 4.10 -26.17 18.16
N LEU A 39 5.39 -25.80 18.27
CA LEU A 39 6.46 -26.78 18.45
C LEU A 39 6.17 -27.70 19.64
N GLU A 40 5.70 -27.15 20.75
CA GLU A 40 5.33 -27.90 21.95
C GLU A 40 4.24 -28.96 21.68
N ASN A 41 3.18 -28.60 20.95
CA ASN A 41 2.12 -29.55 20.65
C ASN A 41 2.56 -30.61 19.64
N LEU A 42 3.43 -30.25 18.70
CA LEU A 42 4.03 -31.20 17.76
C LEU A 42 4.94 -32.19 18.50
N ILE A 43 5.75 -31.72 19.45
CA ILE A 43 6.57 -32.58 20.34
C ILE A 43 5.69 -33.57 21.08
N ARG A 44 4.59 -33.10 21.70
CA ARG A 44 3.65 -33.99 22.42
C ARG A 44 2.97 -34.99 21.49
N HIS A 45 2.46 -34.53 20.35
CA HIS A 45 1.76 -35.36 19.38
C HIS A 45 2.64 -36.48 18.82
N PHE A 46 3.89 -36.17 18.48
CA PHE A 46 4.84 -37.12 17.91
C PHE A 46 5.67 -37.88 18.94
N GLY A 47 5.49 -37.60 20.23
CA GLY A 47 6.21 -38.24 21.32
C GLY A 47 7.72 -37.96 21.34
N ILE A 48 8.14 -36.78 20.88
CA ILE A 48 9.57 -36.42 20.77
C ILE A 48 10.16 -36.25 22.18
N GLN A 49 11.21 -37.02 22.46
CA GLN A 49 11.91 -36.98 23.75
C GLN A 49 12.96 -35.86 23.74
N VAL A 50 12.88 -34.95 24.70
CA VAL A 50 13.82 -33.83 24.83
C VAL A 50 14.14 -33.62 26.31
N SER A 51 15.43 -33.57 26.66
CA SER A 51 15.90 -33.23 28.00
C SER A 51 15.92 -31.70 28.19
N ASP A 52 15.48 -31.23 29.36
CA ASP A 52 15.29 -29.81 29.71
C ASP A 52 14.59 -28.96 28.64
N ARG A 53 13.26 -29.10 28.61
CA ARG A 53 12.37 -28.23 27.83
C ARG A 53 12.59 -26.77 28.28
N HIS A 54 12.50 -25.83 27.33
CA HIS A 54 12.74 -24.39 27.48
C HIS A 54 14.19 -23.89 27.32
N ARG A 55 15.14 -24.75 26.96
CA ARG A 55 16.44 -24.30 26.44
C ARG A 55 16.46 -24.31 24.91
N ALA A 56 17.09 -23.30 24.31
CA ALA A 56 17.20 -23.18 22.85
C ALA A 56 17.76 -24.44 22.16
N MET A 57 18.68 -25.15 22.83
CA MET A 57 19.20 -26.44 22.34
C MET A 57 18.14 -27.54 22.30
N ALA A 58 17.28 -27.63 23.32
CA ALA A 58 16.20 -28.63 23.35
C ALA A 58 15.21 -28.39 22.20
N ASP A 59 14.81 -27.13 21.99
CA ASP A 59 13.91 -26.77 20.88
C ASP A 59 14.56 -27.06 19.51
N THR A 60 15.88 -26.85 19.38
CA THR A 60 16.64 -27.18 18.18
C THR A 60 16.61 -28.69 17.90
N LEU A 61 16.94 -29.52 18.90
CA LEU A 61 16.93 -30.99 18.77
C LEU A 61 15.52 -31.51 18.42
N ALA A 62 14.50 -30.99 19.10
CA ALA A 62 13.13 -31.36 18.83
C ALA A 62 12.68 -30.96 17.42
N THR A 63 13.10 -29.78 16.96
CA THR A 63 12.83 -29.31 15.60
C THR A 63 13.54 -30.16 14.55
N THR A 64 14.77 -30.62 14.81
CA THR A 64 15.52 -31.53 13.93
C THR A 64 14.82 -32.88 13.79
N GLU A 65 14.44 -33.51 14.89
CA GLU A 65 13.69 -34.79 14.86
C GLU A 65 12.36 -34.63 14.11
N LEU A 66 11.62 -33.54 14.37
CA LEU A 66 10.41 -33.23 13.62
C LEU A 66 10.69 -33.06 12.12
N PHE A 67 11.78 -32.38 11.77
CA PHE A 67 12.17 -32.16 10.38
C PHE A 67 12.56 -33.45 9.67
N GLU A 68 13.29 -34.36 10.32
CA GLU A 68 13.58 -35.69 9.78
C GLU A 68 12.29 -36.48 9.49
N ARG A 69 11.30 -36.41 10.38
CA ARG A 69 9.99 -37.04 10.15
C ARG A 69 9.26 -36.45 8.96
N ILE A 70 9.32 -35.13 8.80
CA ILE A 70 8.76 -34.45 7.62
C ILE A 70 9.44 -34.98 6.36
N LEU A 71 10.78 -35.04 6.33
CA LEU A 71 11.56 -35.46 5.16
C LEU A 71 11.29 -36.90 4.71
N ARG A 72 10.83 -37.77 5.62
CA ARG A 72 10.45 -39.17 5.30
C ARG A 72 9.13 -39.27 4.51
N SER A 73 8.32 -38.22 4.44
CA SER A 73 7.11 -38.19 3.62
C SER A 73 7.43 -37.74 2.18
N GLU A 74 6.97 -38.47 1.17
CA GLU A 74 7.18 -38.10 -0.24
C GLU A 74 6.53 -36.74 -0.60
N GLU A 75 5.39 -36.42 0.00
CA GLU A 75 4.70 -35.13 -0.17
C GLU A 75 5.52 -33.93 0.37
N SER A 76 6.51 -34.21 1.23
CA SER A 76 7.36 -33.17 1.81
C SER A 76 8.35 -32.60 0.79
N GLN A 77 8.85 -33.39 -0.16
CA GLN A 77 9.91 -32.95 -1.08
C GLN A 77 9.45 -31.79 -1.97
N GLU A 78 8.26 -31.91 -2.55
CA GLU A 78 7.67 -30.83 -3.36
C GLU A 78 7.32 -29.61 -2.49
N ALA A 79 6.84 -29.84 -1.26
CA ALA A 79 6.50 -28.77 -0.33
C ALA A 79 7.75 -27.99 0.15
N ILE A 80 8.85 -28.68 0.41
CA ILE A 80 10.16 -28.14 0.78
C ILE A 80 10.69 -27.31 -0.38
N HIS A 81 10.73 -27.87 -1.59
CA HIS A 81 11.21 -27.16 -2.77
C HIS A 81 10.43 -25.87 -3.01
N LYS A 82 9.09 -25.93 -2.91
CA LYS A 82 8.24 -24.73 -3.00
C LYS A 82 8.51 -23.71 -1.89
N ILE A 83 8.76 -24.11 -0.65
CA ILE A 83 9.02 -23.16 0.44
C ILE A 83 10.39 -22.51 0.29
N VAL A 84 11.42 -23.32 0.03
CA VAL A 84 12.80 -22.85 -0.14
C VAL A 84 12.88 -21.86 -1.30
N ASN A 85 12.20 -22.15 -2.42
CA ASN A 85 12.20 -21.27 -3.58
C ASN A 85 11.13 -20.17 -3.53
N LEU A 86 10.60 -19.81 -2.35
CA LEU A 86 9.60 -18.74 -2.17
C LEU A 86 8.29 -18.93 -2.97
N GLY A 87 7.97 -20.15 -3.36
CA GLY A 87 6.83 -20.50 -4.22
C GLY A 87 7.08 -20.25 -5.70
N ILE A 88 8.29 -19.82 -6.08
CA ILE A 88 8.71 -19.59 -7.45
C ILE A 88 8.81 -20.93 -8.17
N ARG A 89 8.31 -20.96 -9.39
CA ARG A 89 8.57 -22.05 -10.33
C ARG A 89 9.71 -21.61 -11.22
N GLU A 90 10.85 -22.32 -11.21
CA GLU A 90 12.02 -21.97 -12.04
C GLU A 90 11.66 -21.76 -13.52
N ALA A 91 10.75 -22.58 -14.04
CA ALA A 91 10.24 -22.46 -15.41
C ALA A 91 9.50 -21.13 -15.70
N LEU A 92 9.10 -20.37 -14.68
CA LEU A 92 8.46 -19.06 -14.79
C LEU A 92 9.43 -17.89 -14.57
N LEU A 93 10.70 -18.17 -14.25
CA LEU A 93 11.70 -17.12 -14.16
C LEU A 93 12.12 -16.67 -15.57
N PRO A 94 12.49 -15.38 -15.71
CA PRO A 94 13.27 -14.93 -16.85
C PRO A 94 14.59 -15.70 -16.93
N ARG A 95 15.06 -16.01 -18.14
CA ARG A 95 16.26 -16.85 -18.33
C ARG A 95 17.53 -16.27 -17.70
N SER A 96 17.60 -14.95 -17.57
CA SER A 96 18.74 -14.23 -17.00
C SER A 96 18.66 -14.07 -15.48
N LEU A 97 17.54 -14.43 -14.85
CA LEU A 97 17.32 -14.23 -13.43
C LEU A 97 17.30 -15.58 -12.68
N SER A 98 18.24 -15.75 -11.75
CA SER A 98 18.30 -16.93 -10.88
C SER A 98 17.43 -16.78 -9.64
N ILE A 99 17.08 -17.91 -9.00
CA ILE A 99 16.42 -17.89 -7.68
C ILE A 99 17.34 -17.26 -6.63
N GLU A 100 18.65 -17.52 -6.72
CA GLU A 100 19.67 -16.96 -5.84
C GLU A 100 19.62 -15.43 -5.87
N ARG A 101 19.52 -14.83 -7.06
CA ARG A 101 19.39 -13.38 -7.21
C ARG A 101 18.14 -12.84 -6.52
N ILE A 102 17.05 -13.60 -6.49
CA ILE A 102 15.83 -13.21 -5.76
C ILE A 102 16.03 -13.33 -4.25
N HIS A 103 16.75 -14.34 -3.76
CA HIS A 103 17.07 -14.47 -2.34
C HIS A 103 18.03 -13.39 -1.82
N GLU A 104 18.87 -12.81 -2.68
CA GLU A 104 19.72 -11.67 -2.32
C GLU A 104 18.92 -10.40 -2.02
N ILE A 105 17.69 -10.29 -2.55
CA ILE A 105 16.83 -9.15 -2.28
C ILE A 105 16.46 -9.13 -0.78
N PRO A 106 16.60 -7.99 -0.10
CA PRO A 106 16.16 -7.84 1.28
C PRO A 106 14.66 -8.11 1.43
N ASP A 107 14.27 -8.70 2.54
CA ASP A 107 12.87 -8.94 2.90
C ASP A 107 12.26 -7.75 3.67
N ASP A 108 12.64 -6.54 3.26
CA ASP A 108 12.34 -5.25 3.86
C ASP A 108 11.41 -4.38 2.98
N CYS A 109 10.98 -3.25 3.53
CA CYS A 109 10.09 -2.31 2.85
C CYS A 109 10.85 -1.46 1.83
N GLY A 110 10.30 -1.38 0.61
CA GLY A 110 10.93 -0.59 -0.44
C GLY A 110 10.22 -0.63 -1.79
N VAL A 111 10.91 -0.08 -2.78
CA VAL A 111 10.55 -0.07 -4.20
C VAL A 111 11.53 -0.94 -4.97
N TYR A 112 11.04 -1.74 -5.91
CA TYR A 112 11.84 -2.56 -6.81
C TYR A 112 11.57 -2.20 -8.26
N TYR A 113 12.59 -2.38 -9.08
CA TYR A 113 12.65 -2.01 -10.49
C TYR A 113 13.04 -3.24 -11.28
N PHE A 114 12.26 -3.57 -12.30
CA PHE A 114 12.67 -4.56 -13.29
C PHE A 114 13.22 -3.88 -14.53
N HIS A 115 14.36 -4.39 -14.99
CA HIS A 115 15.11 -3.87 -16.12
C HIS A 115 15.03 -4.82 -17.30
N ASN A 116 15.02 -4.29 -18.52
CA ASN A 116 15.23 -5.10 -19.73
C ASN A 116 16.73 -5.37 -19.97
N GLN A 117 17.04 -6.09 -21.04
CA GLN A 117 18.43 -6.39 -21.42
C GLN A 117 19.27 -5.14 -21.73
N ALA A 118 18.65 -4.04 -22.14
CA ALA A 118 19.32 -2.76 -22.39
C ALA A 118 19.55 -1.94 -21.11
N GLY A 119 19.02 -2.40 -19.96
CA GLY A 119 19.08 -1.68 -18.68
C GLY A 119 17.94 -0.67 -18.45
N ASP A 120 16.92 -0.62 -19.33
CA ASP A 120 15.78 0.27 -19.13
C ASP A 120 14.79 -0.30 -18.12
N VAL A 121 14.24 0.56 -17.27
CA VAL A 121 13.18 0.18 -16.33
C VAL A 121 11.87 -0.08 -17.08
N ILE A 122 11.42 -1.33 -17.07
CA ILE A 122 10.17 -1.77 -17.73
C ILE A 122 9.01 -1.93 -16.76
N TYR A 123 9.30 -2.03 -15.46
CA TYR A 123 8.32 -2.12 -14.40
C TYR A 123 8.86 -1.58 -13.08
N VAL A 124 8.00 -0.89 -12.32
CA VAL A 124 8.26 -0.43 -10.95
C VAL A 124 7.18 -1.00 -10.04
N GLY A 125 7.55 -1.45 -8.85
CA GLY A 125 6.58 -1.85 -7.84
C GLY A 125 7.07 -1.62 -6.42
N LYS A 126 6.15 -1.63 -5.46
CA LYS A 126 6.47 -1.50 -4.02
C LYS A 126 6.02 -2.68 -3.18
N SER A 127 6.59 -2.82 -1.99
CA SER A 127 6.14 -3.77 -0.97
C SER A 127 6.69 -3.45 0.41
N LYS A 128 6.01 -3.92 1.47
CA LYS A 128 6.61 -4.04 2.82
C LYS A 128 7.71 -5.10 2.90
N ASN A 129 7.69 -6.03 1.95
CA ASN A 129 8.68 -7.08 1.79
C ASN A 129 8.91 -7.27 0.29
N ILE A 130 9.95 -6.63 -0.22
CA ILE A 130 10.22 -6.59 -1.67
C ILE A 130 10.64 -7.96 -2.20
N GLN A 131 11.41 -8.77 -1.45
CA GLN A 131 11.77 -10.14 -1.82
C GLN A 131 10.54 -10.99 -2.11
N LYS A 132 9.60 -11.05 -1.16
CA LYS A 132 8.36 -11.83 -1.31
C LYS A 132 7.53 -11.32 -2.49
N ARG A 133 7.43 -10.00 -2.66
CA ARG A 133 6.63 -9.42 -3.74
C ARG A 133 7.22 -9.67 -5.12
N VAL A 134 8.54 -9.66 -5.24
CA VAL A 134 9.26 -10.05 -6.46
C VAL A 134 8.99 -11.52 -6.78
N ALA A 135 9.13 -12.41 -5.79
CA ALA A 135 8.83 -13.83 -5.93
C ALA A 135 7.39 -14.09 -6.41
N GLU A 136 6.41 -13.33 -5.89
CA GLU A 136 4.99 -13.44 -6.28
C GLU A 136 4.74 -13.20 -7.77
N HIS A 137 5.53 -12.34 -8.45
CA HIS A 137 5.37 -12.13 -9.90
C HIS A 137 5.72 -13.37 -10.72
N PHE A 138 6.54 -14.26 -10.18
CA PHE A 138 7.03 -15.48 -10.85
C PHE A 138 6.47 -16.78 -10.24
N ALA A 139 5.53 -16.67 -9.29
CA ALA A 139 4.92 -17.83 -8.65
C ALA A 139 3.73 -18.42 -9.45
N GLN A 140 3.03 -17.59 -10.23
CA GLN A 140 1.82 -17.97 -10.97
C GLN A 140 1.86 -17.49 -12.42
N LYS A 141 1.29 -18.29 -13.32
CA LYS A 141 1.06 -17.88 -14.72
C LYS A 141 -0.09 -16.89 -14.79
N THR A 142 0.22 -15.66 -15.18
CA THR A 142 -0.75 -14.59 -15.48
C THR A 142 -0.25 -13.83 -16.69
N GLN A 143 -1.14 -13.15 -17.44
CA GLN A 143 -0.70 -12.34 -18.59
C GLN A 143 0.37 -11.29 -18.23
N LYS A 144 0.35 -10.79 -16.99
CA LYS A 144 1.38 -9.86 -16.49
C LYS A 144 2.68 -10.60 -16.18
N ALA A 145 2.61 -11.75 -15.52
CA ALA A 145 3.77 -12.58 -15.24
C ALA A 145 4.46 -13.03 -16.53
N ASP A 146 3.72 -13.44 -17.56
CA ASP A 146 4.27 -13.84 -18.85
C ASP A 146 5.02 -12.68 -19.53
N LYS A 147 4.47 -11.47 -19.49
CA LYS A 147 5.15 -10.26 -20.01
C LYS A 147 6.41 -9.95 -19.25
N LEU A 148 6.38 -10.06 -17.92
CA LEU A 148 7.55 -9.86 -17.08
C LEU A 148 8.61 -10.91 -17.40
N GLN A 149 8.25 -12.19 -17.44
CA GLN A 149 9.15 -13.28 -17.78
C GLN A 149 9.89 -13.07 -19.10
N GLN A 150 9.20 -12.52 -20.12
CA GLN A 150 9.77 -12.29 -21.44
C GLN A 150 10.73 -11.10 -21.52
N HIS A 151 10.52 -10.07 -20.71
CA HIS A 151 11.22 -8.78 -20.88
C HIS A 151 12.18 -8.44 -19.74
N VAL A 152 12.00 -9.04 -18.56
CA VAL A 152 12.88 -8.82 -17.40
C VAL A 152 14.21 -9.48 -17.67
N HIS A 153 15.28 -8.72 -17.54
CA HIS A 153 16.65 -9.21 -17.60
C HIS A 153 17.34 -9.13 -16.23
N ASP A 154 17.11 -8.05 -15.49
CA ASP A 154 17.70 -7.81 -14.18
C ASP A 154 16.71 -7.05 -13.27
N LEU A 155 17.07 -6.91 -11.99
CA LEU A 155 16.31 -6.15 -11.00
C LEU A 155 17.23 -5.31 -10.11
N SER A 156 16.70 -4.16 -9.69
CA SER A 156 17.28 -3.34 -8.62
C SER A 156 16.19 -2.97 -7.61
N TYR A 157 16.58 -2.38 -6.48
CA TYR A 157 15.66 -1.95 -5.45
C TYR A 157 16.20 -0.75 -4.66
N GLU A 158 15.30 -0.08 -3.97
CA GLU A 158 15.57 1.01 -3.03
C GLU A 158 14.76 0.77 -1.76
N LEU A 159 15.45 0.64 -0.63
CA LEU A 159 14.81 0.46 0.68
C LEU A 159 14.27 1.80 1.16
N THR A 160 13.06 1.79 1.70
CA THR A 160 12.39 3.00 2.16
C THR A 160 12.14 3.03 3.65
N GLY A 161 12.14 1.87 4.33
CA GLY A 161 11.77 1.74 5.75
C GLY A 161 10.27 1.87 5.97
N SER A 162 9.70 2.98 5.49
CA SER A 162 8.29 3.32 5.56
C SER A 162 7.48 2.80 4.36
N GLU A 163 6.29 2.24 4.63
CA GLU A 163 5.31 1.91 3.59
C GLU A 163 4.79 3.16 2.89
N LEU A 164 4.61 4.26 3.62
CA LEU A 164 4.14 5.53 3.06
C LEU A 164 5.15 6.06 2.04
N ILE A 165 6.44 6.07 2.38
CA ILE A 165 7.48 6.46 1.42
C ILE A 165 7.52 5.49 0.23
N ALA A 166 7.41 4.17 0.45
CA ALA A 166 7.37 3.21 -0.66
C ALA A 166 6.23 3.51 -1.66
N LEU A 167 5.05 3.88 -1.16
CA LEU A 167 3.91 4.30 -1.99
C LEU A 167 4.17 5.60 -2.75
N LEU A 168 4.75 6.60 -2.08
CA LEU A 168 5.04 7.90 -2.67
C LEU A 168 6.15 7.80 -3.74
N LEU A 169 7.23 7.08 -3.42
CA LEU A 169 8.35 6.84 -4.33
C LEU A 169 7.93 6.01 -5.55
N GLU A 170 7.17 4.92 -5.38
CA GLU A 170 6.63 4.15 -6.51
C GLU A 170 5.81 5.05 -7.46
N SER A 171 4.92 5.87 -6.90
CA SER A 171 4.08 6.79 -7.67
C SER A 171 4.93 7.82 -8.44
N HIS A 172 5.99 8.34 -7.81
CA HIS A 172 6.95 9.24 -8.45
C HIS A 172 7.71 8.56 -9.59
N GLU A 173 8.27 7.38 -9.33
CA GLU A 173 9.10 6.62 -10.26
C GLU A 173 8.32 6.16 -11.50
N ILE A 174 7.08 5.68 -11.32
CA ILE A 174 6.22 5.33 -12.46
C ILE A 174 5.94 6.55 -13.33
N LYS A 175 5.71 7.72 -12.73
CA LYS A 175 5.49 8.96 -13.48
C LYS A 175 6.77 9.42 -14.16
N ARG A 176 7.94 9.33 -13.50
CA ARG A 176 9.26 9.75 -14.00
C ARG A 176 9.75 8.87 -15.14
N LEU A 177 9.82 7.56 -14.93
CA LEU A 177 10.39 6.58 -15.85
C LEU A 177 9.41 6.10 -16.93
N ARG A 178 8.09 6.19 -16.66
CA ARG A 178 7.01 5.72 -17.55
C ARG A 178 7.22 4.28 -18.07
N PRO A 179 7.51 3.32 -17.18
CA PRO A 179 7.77 1.94 -17.56
C PRO A 179 6.64 1.36 -18.42
N ALA A 180 7.01 0.59 -19.45
CA ALA A 180 6.08 0.07 -20.45
C ALA A 180 4.94 -0.77 -19.83
N ILE A 181 5.22 -1.49 -18.75
CA ILE A 181 4.30 -2.42 -18.11
C ILE A 181 3.36 -1.73 -17.10
N ASN A 182 3.79 -0.67 -16.38
CA ASN A 182 2.89 0.08 -15.47
C ASN A 182 1.93 1.00 -16.25
N ARG A 183 0.87 0.45 -16.84
CA ARG A 183 -0.08 1.25 -17.64
C ARG A 183 -0.96 2.18 -16.81
N ALA A 184 -1.40 1.77 -15.61
CA ALA A 184 -2.45 2.45 -14.87
C ALA A 184 -2.02 3.78 -14.20
N GLN A 185 -0.78 3.89 -13.73
CA GLN A 185 -0.31 5.01 -12.89
C GLN A 185 0.56 6.05 -13.63
N ARG A 186 0.62 5.99 -14.96
CA ARG A 186 1.41 6.93 -15.78
C ARG A 186 0.77 8.32 -15.97
N LEU A 187 -0.47 8.51 -15.51
CA LEU A 187 -1.21 9.75 -15.71
C LEU A 187 -0.70 10.84 -14.76
N ARG A 188 -0.41 12.02 -15.32
CA ARG A 188 0.01 13.21 -14.56
C ARG A 188 -1.06 14.31 -14.52
N SER A 189 -2.10 14.21 -15.35
CA SER A 189 -3.15 15.21 -15.46
C SER A 189 -4.43 14.73 -14.79
N PHE A 190 -4.98 15.58 -13.93
CA PHE A 190 -6.24 15.36 -13.23
C PHE A 190 -7.21 16.51 -13.55
N PRO A 191 -7.67 16.63 -14.81
CA PRO A 191 -8.42 17.80 -15.25
C PRO A 191 -9.88 17.76 -14.80
N PHE A 192 -10.32 16.74 -14.07
CA PHE A 192 -11.68 16.62 -13.57
C PHE A 192 -11.66 16.64 -12.04
N LEU A 193 -12.66 17.26 -11.45
CA LEU A 193 -12.75 17.40 -10.01
C LEU A 193 -14.18 17.17 -9.53
N ILE A 194 -14.32 16.87 -8.25
CA ILE A 194 -15.57 17.03 -7.52
C ILE A 194 -15.40 18.23 -6.60
N HIS A 195 -16.32 19.17 -6.67
CA HIS A 195 -16.43 20.29 -5.74
C HIS A 195 -17.81 20.31 -5.10
N TRP A 196 -17.96 21.15 -4.08
CA TRP A 196 -19.26 21.47 -3.50
C TRP A 196 -19.58 22.95 -3.61
N TYR A 197 -20.87 23.27 -3.56
CA TYR A 197 -21.38 24.63 -3.43
C TYR A 197 -22.77 24.60 -2.78
N GLU A 198 -23.26 25.74 -2.30
CA GLU A 198 -24.61 25.86 -1.73
C GLU A 198 -25.57 26.41 -2.79
N ASN A 199 -26.72 25.78 -2.98
CA ASN A 199 -27.75 26.28 -3.89
C ASN A 199 -28.62 27.37 -3.23
N THR A 200 -29.55 27.96 -3.98
CA THR A 200 -30.44 29.03 -3.49
C THR A 200 -31.37 28.60 -2.35
N ASP A 201 -31.61 27.30 -2.22
CA ASP A 201 -32.51 26.72 -1.21
C ASP A 201 -31.74 26.23 0.02
N GLY A 202 -30.44 26.52 0.11
CA GLY A 202 -29.58 26.19 1.26
C GLY A 202 -29.00 24.77 1.27
N TYR A 203 -29.18 23.98 0.21
CA TYR A 203 -28.65 22.62 0.12
C TYR A 203 -27.24 22.60 -0.47
N LEU A 204 -26.34 21.84 0.17
CA LEU A 204 -24.99 21.57 -0.33
C LEU A 204 -25.05 20.60 -1.52
N CYS A 205 -24.65 21.09 -2.68
CA CYS A 205 -24.62 20.37 -3.92
C CYS A 205 -23.19 19.89 -4.23
N LEU A 206 -23.05 18.65 -4.70
CA LEU A 206 -21.79 18.10 -5.19
C LEU A 206 -21.82 18.04 -6.71
N GLU A 207 -20.73 18.41 -7.37
CA GLU A 207 -20.68 18.38 -8.83
C GLU A 207 -19.34 17.84 -9.32
N ALA A 208 -19.41 16.88 -10.25
CA ALA A 208 -18.26 16.40 -11.01
C ALA A 208 -18.11 17.21 -12.30
N THR A 209 -17.08 18.06 -12.37
CA THR A 209 -16.86 18.96 -13.50
C THR A 209 -15.42 18.93 -13.99
N ARG A 210 -15.15 19.61 -15.11
CA ARG A 210 -13.79 19.81 -15.62
C ARG A 210 -13.17 21.05 -14.97
N SER A 211 -11.99 20.89 -14.39
CA SER A 211 -11.17 21.99 -13.90
C SER A 211 -10.61 22.82 -15.06
N THR A 212 -10.72 24.13 -14.92
CA THR A 212 -10.05 25.14 -15.73
C THR A 212 -9.30 26.08 -14.79
N ALA A 213 -8.20 26.68 -15.25
CA ALA A 213 -7.41 27.60 -14.41
C ALA A 213 -8.27 28.75 -13.83
N LYS A 214 -9.33 29.16 -14.54
CA LYS A 214 -10.25 30.22 -14.13
C LYS A 214 -11.27 29.76 -13.09
N ASN A 215 -11.82 28.55 -13.19
CA ASN A 215 -12.82 28.07 -12.23
C ASN A 215 -12.19 27.55 -10.93
N ARG A 216 -10.97 26.99 -10.97
CA ARG A 216 -10.37 26.28 -9.83
C ARG A 216 -10.28 27.12 -8.54
N LYS A 217 -10.03 28.43 -8.63
CA LYS A 217 -9.90 29.31 -7.46
C LYS A 217 -11.20 29.54 -6.70
N ASN A 218 -12.35 29.35 -7.35
CA ASN A 218 -13.66 29.66 -6.78
C ASN A 218 -14.46 28.39 -6.43
N LEU A 219 -13.82 27.21 -6.48
CA LEU A 219 -14.49 25.94 -6.24
C LEU A 219 -14.01 25.38 -4.90
N ASN A 220 -14.96 24.93 -4.08
CA ASN A 220 -14.64 24.19 -2.87
C ASN A 220 -14.24 22.76 -3.25
N LEU A 221 -12.95 22.59 -3.56
CA LEU A 221 -12.41 21.33 -4.06
C LEU A 221 -12.55 20.22 -3.02
N VAL A 222 -13.10 19.08 -3.45
CA VAL A 222 -13.16 17.86 -2.65
C VAL A 222 -12.12 16.87 -3.14
N SER A 223 -12.15 16.53 -4.43
CA SER A 223 -11.23 15.53 -4.98
C SER A 223 -10.99 15.68 -6.48
N GLU A 224 -9.87 15.14 -6.97
CA GLU A 224 -9.47 15.24 -8.38
C GLU A 224 -9.30 13.86 -9.05
N TYR A 225 -9.56 13.83 -10.36
CA TYR A 225 -9.65 12.62 -11.18
C TYR A 225 -9.06 12.82 -12.57
N PRO A 226 -8.43 11.77 -13.14
CA PRO A 226 -7.91 11.82 -14.50
C PRO A 226 -9.03 11.74 -15.56
N ARG A 227 -10.21 11.20 -15.22
CA ARG A 227 -11.34 11.00 -16.13
C ARG A 227 -12.65 11.37 -15.44
N ILE A 228 -13.54 12.05 -16.16
CA ILE A 228 -14.88 12.41 -15.67
C ILE A 228 -15.71 11.20 -15.24
N ALA A 229 -15.56 10.07 -15.95
CA ALA A 229 -16.24 8.82 -15.61
C ALA A 229 -15.86 8.33 -14.20
N ASN A 230 -14.59 8.48 -13.80
CA ASN A 230 -14.14 8.08 -12.47
C ASN A 230 -14.73 8.99 -11.39
N ALA A 231 -14.76 10.31 -11.64
CA ALA A 231 -15.37 11.28 -10.73
C ALA A 231 -16.87 10.98 -10.54
N ARG A 232 -17.61 10.81 -11.65
CA ARG A 232 -19.04 10.48 -11.61
C ARG A 232 -19.34 9.16 -10.93
N ALA A 233 -18.55 8.11 -11.22
CA ALA A 233 -18.73 6.81 -10.58
C ALA A 233 -18.48 6.88 -9.06
N HIS A 234 -17.47 7.63 -8.62
CA HIS A 234 -17.20 7.81 -7.19
C HIS A 234 -18.29 8.63 -6.51
N LEU A 235 -18.75 9.73 -7.15
CA LEU A 235 -19.87 10.53 -6.67
C LEU A 235 -21.17 9.71 -6.57
N GLN A 236 -21.47 8.86 -7.55
CA GLN A 236 -22.60 7.93 -7.50
C GLN A 236 -22.53 6.97 -6.32
N THR A 237 -21.33 6.48 -5.97
CA THR A 237 -21.14 5.65 -4.78
C THR A 237 -21.45 6.44 -3.51
N MET A 238 -20.96 7.67 -3.38
CA MET A 238 -21.26 8.53 -2.23
C MET A 238 -22.75 8.86 -2.13
N VAL A 239 -23.41 9.14 -3.26
CA VAL A 239 -24.85 9.41 -3.28
C VAL A 239 -25.66 8.23 -2.77
N ARG A 240 -25.28 6.99 -3.11
CA ARG A 240 -25.93 5.79 -2.58
C ARG A 240 -25.59 5.53 -1.11
N GLU A 241 -24.34 5.67 -0.72
CA GLU A 241 -23.85 5.36 0.63
C GLU A 241 -24.41 6.32 1.69
N PHE A 242 -24.55 7.60 1.34
CA PHE A 242 -25.03 8.65 2.24
C PHE A 242 -26.48 9.09 1.94
N GLU A 243 -27.21 8.35 1.10
CA GLU A 243 -28.61 8.61 0.72
C GLU A 243 -28.83 10.07 0.27
N LEU A 244 -27.89 10.59 -0.52
CA LEU A 244 -27.94 11.96 -1.02
C LEU A 244 -28.91 12.07 -2.20
N CYS A 245 -29.28 13.30 -2.54
CA CYS A 245 -30.20 13.55 -3.65
C CYS A 245 -29.42 13.62 -4.98
N PRO A 246 -29.70 12.74 -5.95
CA PRO A 246 -29.03 12.77 -7.25
C PRO A 246 -29.15 14.10 -8.00
N LYS A 247 -30.26 14.82 -7.81
CA LYS A 247 -30.47 16.16 -8.40
C LYS A 247 -29.57 17.22 -7.78
N CYS A 248 -29.44 17.23 -6.44
CA CYS A 248 -28.48 18.08 -5.74
C CYS A 248 -27.02 17.71 -6.09
N CYS A 249 -26.77 16.47 -6.53
CA CYS A 249 -25.44 16.00 -6.93
C CYS A 249 -25.17 16.06 -8.45
N HIS A 250 -26.01 16.72 -9.26
CA HIS A 250 -25.86 16.82 -10.72
C HIS A 250 -25.73 15.48 -11.46
N LEU A 251 -26.28 14.41 -10.87
CA LEU A 251 -26.36 13.10 -11.48
C LEU A 251 -27.68 12.89 -12.23
N GLU A 252 -28.70 13.68 -11.88
CA GLU A 252 -29.99 13.79 -12.57
C GLU A 252 -30.29 15.26 -12.90
N PRO A 253 -31.08 15.53 -13.95
CA PRO A 253 -31.53 16.90 -14.25
C PRO A 253 -32.32 17.52 -13.09
N THR A 254 -32.05 18.80 -12.79
CA THR A 254 -32.66 19.54 -11.66
C THR A 254 -34.13 19.94 -11.88
N GLY A 255 -34.68 19.76 -13.09
CA GLY A 255 -36.08 20.04 -13.42
C GLY A 255 -37.04 18.85 -13.20
N GLY A 256 -38.34 19.14 -13.09
CA GLY A 256 -39.39 18.13 -12.85
C GLY A 256 -39.51 17.70 -11.38
N GLY A 257 -40.45 16.79 -11.09
CA GLY A 257 -40.79 16.31 -9.74
C GLY A 257 -39.64 15.63 -8.95
N PRO A 258 -39.93 14.87 -7.89
CA PRO A 258 -38.90 14.23 -7.07
C PRO A 258 -37.93 13.35 -7.88
N CYS A 259 -36.68 13.23 -7.41
CA CYS A 259 -35.67 12.38 -8.05
C CYS A 259 -36.06 10.89 -8.04
N PHE A 260 -35.50 10.10 -8.95
CA PHE A 260 -35.82 8.67 -9.04
C PHE A 260 -35.46 7.91 -7.75
N SER A 261 -34.31 8.25 -7.14
CA SER A 261 -33.89 7.67 -5.86
C SER A 261 -34.87 7.93 -4.71
N TYR A 262 -35.62 9.04 -4.73
CA TYR A 262 -36.66 9.29 -3.71
C TYR A 262 -37.82 8.30 -3.85
N HIS A 263 -38.26 8.02 -5.08
CA HIS A 263 -39.30 7.02 -5.34
C HIS A 263 -38.89 5.61 -4.92
N LEU A 264 -37.59 5.30 -4.97
CA LEU A 264 -37.01 4.05 -4.48
C LEU A 264 -36.67 4.04 -2.99
N LYS A 265 -36.95 5.12 -2.24
CA LYS A 265 -36.58 5.30 -0.82
C LYS A 265 -35.07 5.18 -0.56
N GLN A 266 -34.25 5.61 -1.53
CA GLN A 266 -32.78 5.68 -1.46
C GLN A 266 -32.27 7.12 -1.31
N CYS A 267 -33.19 8.07 -1.14
CA CYS A 267 -32.96 9.48 -0.88
C CYS A 267 -34.12 9.98 -0.01
N LEU A 268 -33.84 10.93 0.89
CA LEU A 268 -34.85 11.46 1.82
C LEU A 268 -35.66 12.65 1.27
N GLY A 269 -35.40 13.04 0.02
CA GLY A 269 -36.27 13.96 -0.72
C GLY A 269 -35.92 15.44 -0.61
N ALA A 270 -34.62 15.77 -0.50
CA ALA A 270 -34.13 17.16 -0.53
C ALA A 270 -34.68 17.96 -1.74
N CYS A 271 -34.61 17.42 -2.95
CA CYS A 271 -35.16 18.09 -4.16
C CYS A 271 -36.69 18.23 -4.17
N ALA A 272 -37.40 17.56 -3.26
CA ALA A 272 -38.85 17.63 -3.12
C ALA A 272 -39.29 18.47 -1.91
N GLY A 273 -38.34 19.09 -1.20
CA GLY A 273 -38.58 19.84 0.04
C GLY A 273 -39.12 18.97 1.18
N LYS A 274 -38.90 17.66 1.13
CA LYS A 274 -39.35 16.70 2.18
C LYS A 274 -38.35 16.49 3.29
N GLU A 275 -37.11 16.91 3.06
CA GLU A 275 -36.01 16.89 4.00
C GLU A 275 -35.51 18.32 4.19
N SER A 276 -35.13 18.70 5.41
CA SER A 276 -34.55 20.02 5.67
C SER A 276 -33.12 20.13 5.13
N ALA A 277 -32.72 21.34 4.74
CA ALA A 277 -31.35 21.62 4.30
C ALA A 277 -30.32 21.21 5.37
N GLU A 278 -30.57 21.50 6.64
CA GLU A 278 -29.67 21.15 7.75
C GLU A 278 -29.41 19.63 7.84
N ALA A 279 -30.47 18.82 7.83
CA ALA A 279 -30.36 17.36 7.94
C ALA A 279 -29.66 16.75 6.71
N TYR A 280 -29.99 17.25 5.52
CA TYR A 280 -29.34 16.84 4.27
C TYR A 280 -27.85 17.22 4.27
N ASN A 281 -27.53 18.46 4.62
CA ASN A 281 -26.18 19.01 4.60
C ASN A 281 -25.25 18.27 5.57
N GLY A 282 -25.76 17.80 6.72
CA GLY A 282 -25.00 16.95 7.63
C GLY A 282 -24.50 15.65 6.97
N ARG A 283 -25.29 15.01 6.10
CA ARG A 283 -24.86 13.84 5.33
C ARG A 283 -23.92 14.20 4.18
N VAL A 284 -24.15 15.35 3.53
CA VAL A 284 -23.23 15.85 2.49
C VAL A 284 -21.85 16.13 3.07
N GLN A 285 -21.74 16.69 4.27
CA GLN A 285 -20.46 16.92 4.94
C GLN A 285 -19.71 15.61 5.22
N GLN A 286 -20.41 14.57 5.71
CA GLN A 286 -19.82 13.24 5.88
C GLN A 286 -19.33 12.66 4.55
N ALA A 287 -20.11 12.82 3.47
CA ALA A 287 -19.71 12.41 2.14
C ALA A 287 -18.48 13.18 1.63
N ILE A 288 -18.41 14.50 1.88
CA ILE A 288 -17.24 15.33 1.55
C ILE A 288 -16.00 14.84 2.29
N GLU A 289 -16.10 14.57 3.59
CA GLU A 289 -14.97 14.07 4.38
C GLU A 289 -14.47 12.70 3.90
N ARG A 290 -15.41 11.82 3.52
CA ARG A 290 -15.12 10.50 2.97
C ARG A 290 -14.48 10.56 1.58
N LEU A 291 -14.89 11.54 0.78
CA LEU A 291 -14.48 11.72 -0.61
C LEU A 291 -13.19 12.55 -0.74
N SER A 292 -12.93 13.42 0.23
CA SER A 292 -11.88 14.42 0.14
C SER A 292 -10.52 13.77 -0.06
N THR A 293 -9.75 14.31 -1.00
CA THR A 293 -8.33 13.97 -1.20
C THR A 293 -7.43 15.16 -0.88
N VAL A 294 -8.01 16.24 -0.35
CA VAL A 294 -7.28 17.42 0.08
C VAL A 294 -6.75 17.14 1.49
N LEU A 295 -5.53 17.59 1.78
CA LEU A 295 -4.97 17.57 3.14
C LEU A 295 -5.17 18.98 3.72
N ASP A 296 -5.30 19.08 5.04
CA ASP A 296 -5.55 20.36 5.69
C ASP A 296 -4.26 20.85 6.38
N GLY A 297 -3.87 22.09 6.08
CA GLY A 297 -2.72 22.75 6.70
C GLY A 297 -1.35 22.30 6.20
N SER A 298 -0.33 22.67 6.97
CA SER A 298 1.07 22.31 6.74
C SER A 298 1.56 21.47 7.92
N PHE A 299 2.17 20.33 7.64
CA PHE A 299 2.63 19.40 8.66
C PHE A 299 3.71 18.45 8.14
N LEU A 300 4.45 17.86 9.08
CA LEU A 300 5.37 16.76 8.86
C LEU A 300 4.79 15.46 9.41
N ILE A 301 5.03 14.35 8.71
CA ILE A 301 4.74 13.00 9.19
C ILE A 301 6.08 12.30 9.44
N LEU A 302 6.30 11.81 10.65
CA LEU A 302 7.47 11.01 11.00
C LEU A 302 7.11 9.52 11.03
N ASP A 303 7.89 8.72 10.34
CA ASP A 303 7.70 7.27 10.18
C ASP A 303 9.03 6.51 10.36
N GLU A 304 9.02 5.19 10.23
CA GLU A 304 10.21 4.34 10.29
C GLU A 304 11.19 4.67 9.14
N GLY A 305 12.46 4.88 9.49
CA GLY A 305 13.56 5.04 8.54
C GLY A 305 14.06 3.72 7.97
N ARG A 306 15.10 3.77 7.12
CA ARG A 306 15.64 2.61 6.40
C ARG A 306 16.47 1.71 7.32
N GLU A 307 17.06 2.32 8.35
CA GLU A 307 17.92 1.67 9.32
C GLU A 307 17.56 2.07 10.76
N SER A 308 18.14 1.35 11.73
CA SER A 308 17.90 1.60 13.15
C SER A 308 18.41 2.98 13.55
N GLY A 309 17.58 3.78 14.22
CA GLY A 309 17.93 5.15 14.61
C GLY A 309 17.67 6.19 13.52
N GLU A 310 17.30 5.80 12.31
CA GLU A 310 16.86 6.70 11.25
C GLU A 310 15.34 6.87 11.28
N ARG A 311 14.87 8.09 10.99
CA ARG A 311 13.45 8.39 10.82
C ARG A 311 13.17 8.93 9.43
N ALA A 312 12.09 8.43 8.85
CA ALA A 312 11.51 8.96 7.64
C ALA A 312 10.70 10.22 7.96
N VAL A 313 10.83 11.26 7.13
CA VAL A 313 10.02 12.50 7.23
C VAL A 313 9.30 12.75 5.92
N ILE A 314 7.99 12.98 5.98
CA ILE A 314 7.16 13.37 4.83
C ILE A 314 6.64 14.78 5.08
N ARG A 315 6.77 15.66 4.09
CA ARG A 315 6.32 17.06 4.18
C ARG A 315 5.06 17.32 3.39
N VAL A 316 4.12 18.00 4.04
CA VAL A 316 2.89 18.53 3.46
C VAL A 316 2.86 20.02 3.75
N GLU A 317 2.65 20.83 2.72
CA GLU A 317 2.56 22.29 2.82
C GLU A 317 1.30 22.75 2.09
N GLU A 318 0.52 23.61 2.75
CA GLU A 318 -0.73 24.15 2.20
C GLU A 318 -1.64 23.04 1.62
N GLY A 319 -1.74 21.92 2.33
CA GLY A 319 -2.56 20.77 1.94
C GLY A 319 -2.01 19.92 0.79
N SER A 320 -0.74 20.12 0.40
CA SER A 320 -0.10 19.43 -0.71
C SER A 320 1.19 18.74 -0.29
N TYR A 321 1.38 17.49 -0.72
CA TYR A 321 2.66 16.80 -0.58
C TYR A 321 3.79 17.55 -1.31
N THR A 322 4.89 17.84 -0.61
CA THR A 322 6.05 18.55 -1.20
C THR A 322 7.36 17.76 -1.15
N GLY A 323 7.41 16.63 -0.44
CA GLY A 323 8.61 15.79 -0.44
C GLY A 323 8.68 14.77 0.68
N PHE A 324 9.72 13.95 0.65
CA PHE A 324 10.11 13.13 1.80
C PHE A 324 11.64 13.12 1.94
N GLY A 325 12.12 12.75 3.12
CA GLY A 325 13.52 12.62 3.44
C GLY A 325 13.75 11.66 4.60
N TYR A 326 15.00 11.63 5.05
CA TYR A 326 15.45 10.81 6.17
C TYR A 326 16.41 11.62 7.02
N LEU A 327 16.35 11.41 8.34
CA LEU A 327 17.29 12.02 9.28
C LEU A 327 17.55 11.03 10.42
N HIS A 328 18.80 10.88 10.80
CA HIS A 328 19.17 10.05 11.94
C HIS A 328 18.84 10.78 13.25
N GLU A 329 18.31 10.07 14.26
CA GLU A 329 17.87 10.68 15.52
C GLU A 329 19.03 11.38 16.26
N SER A 330 20.27 10.92 16.06
CA SER A 330 21.48 11.58 16.60
C SER A 330 21.86 12.88 15.89
N GLU A 331 21.39 13.09 14.66
CA GLU A 331 21.64 14.29 13.86
C GLU A 331 20.56 15.35 14.08
N SER A 332 19.42 14.96 14.65
CA SER A 332 18.36 15.90 15.02
C SER A 332 18.77 16.69 16.27
N ASP A 333 18.70 18.01 16.15
CA ASP A 333 18.78 18.96 17.27
C ASP A 333 17.49 18.99 18.13
N GLY A 334 16.52 18.11 17.81
CA GLY A 334 15.20 18.07 18.41
C GLY A 334 14.24 19.16 17.89
N SER A 335 14.70 20.04 17.00
CA SER A 335 13.86 21.08 16.40
C SER A 335 13.01 20.53 15.25
N VAL A 336 11.90 21.20 14.96
CA VAL A 336 11.06 20.88 13.78
C VAL A 336 11.81 21.23 12.48
N GLN A 337 12.71 22.21 12.54
CA GLN A 337 13.46 22.71 11.38
C GLN A 337 14.42 21.65 10.82
N SER A 338 15.10 20.88 11.68
CA SER A 338 15.99 19.81 11.20
C SER A 338 15.24 18.75 10.40
N TRP A 339 14.04 18.37 10.83
CA TRP A 339 13.15 17.48 10.06
C TRP A 339 12.67 18.11 8.76
N TYR A 340 12.32 19.40 8.80
CA TYR A 340 11.87 20.13 7.62
C TYR A 340 12.95 20.20 6.53
N ASP A 341 14.20 20.44 6.92
CA ASP A 341 15.35 20.62 6.02
C ASP A 341 15.88 19.28 5.46
N ALA A 342 15.67 18.18 6.19
CA ALA A 342 16.02 16.83 5.73
C ALA A 342 15.18 16.37 4.51
N VAL A 343 14.09 17.07 4.19
CA VAL A 343 13.15 16.69 3.14
C VAL A 343 13.69 17.04 1.75
N LYS A 344 13.89 16.01 0.92
CA LYS A 344 14.09 16.20 -0.51
C LYS A 344 12.76 16.49 -1.19
N THR A 345 12.76 17.49 -2.07
CA THR A 345 11.54 17.91 -2.78
C THR A 345 11.14 16.88 -3.84
N TYR A 346 9.86 16.52 -3.85
CA TYR A 346 9.25 15.70 -4.89
C TYR A 346 7.92 16.33 -5.35
N PRO A 347 7.58 16.25 -6.65
CA PRO A 347 6.36 16.86 -7.16
C PRO A 347 5.11 16.13 -6.64
N GLY A 348 4.27 16.85 -5.90
CA GLY A 348 2.96 16.39 -5.47
C GLY A 348 1.92 16.35 -6.58
N ASN A 349 0.90 15.52 -6.36
CA ASN A 349 -0.28 15.42 -7.19
C ASN A 349 -1.45 14.84 -6.38
N PRO A 350 -2.69 14.84 -6.91
CA PRO A 350 -3.84 14.33 -6.16
C PRO A 350 -3.73 12.86 -5.72
N GLU A 351 -2.94 12.03 -6.41
CA GLU A 351 -2.69 10.64 -6.00
C GLU A 351 -1.79 10.59 -4.76
N THR A 352 -0.76 11.45 -4.64
CA THR A 352 0.09 11.50 -3.44
C THR A 352 -0.69 11.96 -2.22
N ASN A 353 -1.57 12.96 -2.36
CA ASN A 353 -2.42 13.39 -1.25
C ASN A 353 -3.40 12.28 -0.82
N ARG A 354 -3.96 11.54 -1.79
CA ARG A 354 -4.80 10.37 -1.49
C ARG A 354 -4.03 9.27 -0.77
N ILE A 355 -2.79 9.00 -1.18
CA ILE A 355 -1.89 8.04 -0.51
C ILE A 355 -1.70 8.45 0.95
N ILE A 356 -1.34 9.72 1.21
CA ILE A 356 -1.11 10.24 2.55
C ILE A 356 -2.38 10.16 3.41
N ARG A 357 -3.50 10.68 2.91
CA ARG A 357 -4.78 10.69 3.65
C ARG A 357 -5.21 9.28 4.04
N ARG A 358 -5.14 8.33 3.10
CA ARG A 358 -5.44 6.92 3.39
C ARG A 358 -4.51 6.36 4.45
N HIS A 359 -3.23 6.67 4.38
CA HIS A 359 -2.24 6.16 5.33
C HIS A 359 -2.47 6.71 6.74
N LEU A 360 -2.79 8.00 6.88
CA LEU A 360 -3.17 8.64 8.15
C LEU A 360 -4.43 8.00 8.76
N GLN A 361 -5.44 7.68 7.94
CA GLN A 361 -6.66 7.02 8.40
C GLN A 361 -6.42 5.59 8.90
N GLN A 362 -5.44 4.89 8.31
CA GLN A 362 -5.13 3.51 8.65
C GLN A 362 -4.17 3.37 9.85
N ASN A 363 -3.38 4.40 10.14
CA ASN A 363 -2.33 4.37 11.18
C ASN A 363 -2.49 5.56 12.12
N LYS A 364 -3.26 5.37 13.19
CA LYS A 364 -3.59 6.43 14.16
C LYS A 364 -2.41 6.84 15.05
N ASP A 365 -1.39 6.00 15.15
CA ASP A 365 -0.24 6.20 16.05
C ASP A 365 0.94 6.93 15.35
N LEU A 366 0.75 7.40 14.12
CA LEU A 366 1.77 8.16 13.40
C LEU A 366 2.03 9.50 14.09
N ARG A 367 3.32 9.85 14.24
CA ARG A 367 3.73 11.14 14.78
C ARG A 367 3.58 12.20 13.69
N VAL A 368 2.57 13.06 13.85
CA VAL A 368 2.33 14.22 12.97
C VAL A 368 2.71 15.50 13.73
N ILE A 369 3.49 16.37 13.08
CA ILE A 369 3.96 17.65 13.64
C ILE A 369 3.40 18.77 12.77
N SER A 370 2.55 19.63 13.32
CA SER A 370 2.06 20.82 12.62
C SER A 370 3.19 21.84 12.41
N LEU A 371 3.19 22.52 11.27
CA LEU A 371 4.15 23.57 10.89
C LEU A 371 3.58 24.98 11.12
#